data_AF-A0A432HLN8-F1
#
_entry.id   AF-A0A432HLN8-F1
#
_cell.length_a   1.000
_cell.length_b   1.000
_cell.length_c   1.000
_cell.angle_alpha   90.00
_cell.angle_beta   90.00
_cell.angle_gamma   90.00
#
_symmetry.space_group_name_H-M   'P 1'
#
loop_
_entity.id
_entity.type
_entity.pdbx_description
1 polymer ?
#
loop_
_entity_poly.entity_id
_entity_poly.type
_entity_poly.pdbx_seq_one_letter_code
_entity_poly.pdbx_strand_id
1 'polypeptide(L)'
;MQTITKPLVRKQYLISPEQVKKVSQLAEEKKVSAAEIVRKAISAYNPDFSTDIQESELLDLVCARVKEAIAETRKTRKHLENTLKKISSGAA
;
A
#
# COMPACT_ATOMS: atom_id res chain seq x y z
N MET A 1 8.15 4.89 -33.22
CA MET A 1 7.31 3.86 -32.56
C MET A 1 5.86 4.11 -32.96
N GLN A 2 5.23 3.20 -33.71
CA GLN A 2 3.80 3.31 -34.02
C GLN A 2 3.00 2.82 -32.81
N THR A 3 2.32 3.73 -32.11
CA THR A 3 1.32 3.37 -31.10
C THR A 3 0.08 2.88 -31.83
N ILE A 4 -0.14 1.56 -31.85
CA ILE A 4 -1.37 0.98 -32.38
C ILE A 4 -2.50 1.32 -31.40
N THR A 5 -3.23 2.40 -31.67
CA THR A 5 -4.42 2.77 -30.91
C THR A 5 -5.54 1.79 -31.26
N LYS A 6 -5.67 0.71 -30.49
CA LYS A 6 -6.82 -0.21 -30.65
C LYS A 6 -8.11 0.58 -30.41
N PRO A 7 -9.14 0.44 -31.28
CA PRO A 7 -10.39 1.17 -31.12
C PRO A 7 -11.11 0.73 -29.84
N LEU A 8 -11.50 1.69 -29.01
CA LEU A 8 -12.30 1.44 -27.81
C LEU A 8 -13.77 1.20 -28.21
N VAL A 9 -14.35 0.09 -27.75
CA VAL A 9 -15.76 -0.23 -28.00
C VAL A 9 -16.58 0.05 -26.74
N ARG A 10 -17.68 0.79 -26.89
CA ARG A 10 -18.64 1.01 -25.80
C ARG A 10 -19.47 -0.25 -25.60
N LYS A 11 -19.39 -0.84 -24.40
CA LYS A 11 -20.25 -1.93 -23.93
C LYS A 11 -20.95 -1.48 -22.65
N GLN A 12 -22.25 -1.78 -22.54
CA GLN A 12 -23.04 -1.52 -21.35
C GLN A 12 -23.06 -2.78 -20.49
N TYR A 13 -22.80 -2.61 -19.19
CA TYR A 13 -22.85 -3.68 -18.20
C TYR A 13 -23.75 -3.25 -17.05
N LEU A 14 -24.48 -4.19 -16.48
CA LEU A 14 -25.23 -3.97 -15.25
C LEU A 14 -24.30 -4.19 -14.06
N ILE A 15 -24.20 -3.20 -13.18
CA ILE A 15 -23.45 -3.26 -11.93
C ILE A 15 -24.32 -2.74 -10.79
N SER A 16 -24.05 -3.22 -9.57
CA SER A 16 -24.83 -2.82 -8.39
C SER A 16 -24.63 -1.32 -8.06
N PRO A 17 -25.61 -0.66 -7.40
CA PRO A 17 -25.47 0.73 -6.97
C PRO A 17 -24.24 0.98 -6.08
N GLU A 18 -23.90 0.00 -5.25
CA GLU A 18 -22.71 0.05 -4.38
C GLU A 18 -21.41 0.10 -5.18
N GLN A 19 -21.32 -0.70 -6.25
CA GLN A 19 -20.17 -0.70 -7.15
C GLN A 19 -20.06 0.62 -7.93
N VAL A 20 -21.19 1.20 -8.35
CA VAL A 20 -21.21 2.53 -8.98
C VAL A 20 -20.62 3.56 -8.02
N LYS A 21 -21.09 3.59 -6.77
CA LYS A 21 -20.59 4.52 -5.75
C LYS A 21 -19.09 4.35 -5.52
N LYS A 22 -18.60 3.10 -5.41
CA LYS A 22 -17.18 2.80 -5.21
C LYS A 22 -16.32 3.29 -6.36
N VAL A 23 -16.75 3.07 -7.61
CA VAL A 23 -16.02 3.54 -8.80
C VAL A 23 -15.98 5.06 -8.86
N SER A 24 -17.10 5.74 -8.54
CA SER A 24 -17.16 7.20 -8.52
C SER A 24 -16.22 7.81 -7.46
N GLN A 25 -16.19 7.27 -6.25
CA GLN A 25 -15.29 7.73 -5.19
C GLN A 25 -13.82 7.58 -5.60
N LEU A 26 -13.44 6.42 -6.14
CA LEU A 26 -12.07 6.18 -6.61
C LEU A 26 -11.68 7.09 -7.79
N ALA A 27 -12.64 7.42 -8.65
CA ALA A 27 -12.43 8.33 -9.78
C ALA A 27 -12.16 9.76 -9.30
N GLU A 28 -12.94 10.24 -8.32
CA GLU A 28 -12.76 11.56 -7.70
C GLU A 28 -11.41 11.67 -6.97
N GLU A 29 -11.09 10.70 -6.11
CA GLU A 29 -9.84 10.66 -5.35
C GLU A 29 -8.61 10.68 -6.27
N LYS A 30 -8.66 9.92 -7.36
CA LYS A 30 -7.53 9.77 -8.30
C LYS A 30 -7.57 10.79 -9.44
N LYS A 31 -8.57 11.67 -9.49
CA LYS A 31 -8.78 12.68 -10.56
C LYS A 31 -8.74 12.07 -11.97
N VAL A 32 -9.37 10.92 -12.15
CA VAL A 32 -9.48 10.22 -13.44
C VAL A 32 -10.92 9.85 -13.74
N SER A 33 -11.23 9.47 -14.98
CA SER A 33 -12.57 9.00 -15.32
C SER A 33 -12.91 7.67 -14.66
N ALA A 34 -14.20 7.45 -14.36
CA ALA A 34 -14.72 6.16 -13.91
C ALA A 34 -14.35 5.01 -14.87
N ALA A 35 -14.36 5.27 -16.18
CA ALA A 35 -13.95 4.30 -17.19
C ALA A 35 -12.46 3.92 -17.09
N GLU A 36 -11.59 4.85 -16.70
CA GLU A 36 -10.17 4.58 -16.45
C GLU A 36 -9.98 3.70 -15.21
N ILE A 37 -10.76 3.94 -14.15
CA ILE A 37 -10.77 3.07 -12.96
C ILE A 37 -11.17 1.64 -13.35
N VAL A 38 -12.24 1.48 -14.13
CA VAL A 38 -12.69 0.16 -14.62
C VAL A 38 -11.63 -0.52 -15.48
N ARG A 39 -10.98 0.22 -16.41
CA ARG A 39 -9.88 -0.33 -17.22
C ARG A 39 -8.73 -0.82 -16.34
N LYS A 40 -8.30 -0.02 -15.37
CA LYS A 40 -7.21 -0.40 -14.45
C LYS A 40 -7.57 -1.63 -13.61
N ALA A 41 -8.81 -1.72 -13.13
CA ALA A 41 -9.28 -2.89 -12.39
C ALA A 41 -9.26 -4.16 -13.25
N ILE A 42 -9.69 -4.07 -14.50
CA ILE A 42 -9.63 -5.20 -15.46
C ILE A 42 -8.19 -5.57 -15.76
N SER A 43 -7.30 -4.61 -15.99
CA SER A 43 -5.87 -4.89 -16.24
C SER A 43 -5.14 -5.47 -15.02
N ALA A 44 -5.60 -5.15 -13.81
CA ALA A 44 -5.04 -5.67 -12.57
C ALA A 44 -5.60 -7.06 -12.21
N TYR A 45 -6.70 -7.49 -12.83
CA TYR A 45 -7.24 -8.82 -12.64
C TYR A 45 -6.28 -9.85 -13.23
N ASN A 46 -5.66 -10.64 -12.36
CA ASN A 46 -4.78 -11.74 -12.73
C ASN A 46 -5.42 -13.06 -12.23
N PRO A 47 -5.96 -13.90 -13.12
CA PRO A 47 -6.66 -15.12 -12.74
C PRO A 47 -5.74 -16.20 -12.15
N ASP A 48 -4.43 -16.12 -12.43
CA ASP A 48 -3.43 -17.07 -11.93
C ASP A 48 -2.90 -16.67 -10.54
N PHE A 49 -3.29 -15.49 -10.04
CA PHE A 49 -2.97 -15.04 -8.70
C PHE A 49 -4.02 -15.60 -7.71
N SER A 50 -3.71 -16.73 -7.08
CA SER A 50 -4.48 -17.21 -5.93
C SER A 50 -4.26 -16.23 -4.76
N THR A 51 -5.29 -15.44 -4.45
CA THR A 51 -5.28 -14.37 -3.43
C THR A 51 -5.04 -14.84 -2.00
N ASP A 52 -5.04 -16.16 -1.74
CA ASP A 52 -5.13 -16.69 -0.39
C ASP A 52 -3.80 -16.91 0.35
N ILE A 53 -2.63 -16.82 -0.29
CA ILE A 53 -1.39 -17.34 0.34
C ILE A 53 -0.21 -16.34 0.40
N GLN A 54 -0.10 -15.35 -0.48
CA GLN A 54 1.15 -14.54 -0.56
C GLN A 54 1.11 -13.15 0.11
N GLU A 55 -0.06 -12.52 0.31
CA GLU A 55 -0.10 -11.18 0.91
C GLU A 55 0.05 -11.18 2.44
N SER A 56 -0.44 -12.21 3.15
CA SER A 56 -0.39 -12.22 4.62
C SER A 56 1.03 -12.47 5.14
N GLU A 57 1.77 -13.43 4.57
CA GLU A 57 3.12 -13.78 5.03
C GLU A 57 4.11 -12.61 4.85
N LEU A 58 4.02 -11.88 3.73
CA LEU A 58 4.85 -10.71 3.49
C LEU A 58 4.50 -9.56 4.45
N LEU A 59 3.21 -9.32 4.70
CA LEU A 59 2.77 -8.32 5.67
C LEU A 59 3.20 -8.68 7.10
N ASP A 60 3.12 -9.95 7.47
CA ASP A 60 3.56 -10.44 8.78
C ASP A 60 5.07 -10.27 8.96
N LEU A 61 5.86 -10.57 7.93
CA LEU A 61 7.31 -10.35 7.93
C LEU A 61 7.65 -8.85 8.09
N VAL A 62 6.99 -7.98 7.32
CA VAL A 62 7.19 -6.52 7.45
C VAL A 62 6.81 -6.05 8.84
N CYS A 63 5.69 -6.52 9.38
CA CYS A 63 5.24 -6.17 10.72
C CYS A 63 6.23 -6.62 11.81
N ALA A 64 6.81 -7.82 11.66
CA ALA A 64 7.87 -8.30 12.55
C ALA A 64 9.12 -7.40 12.50
N ARG A 65 9.62 -7.06 11.31
CA ARG A 65 10.80 -6.20 11.15
C ARG A 65 10.59 -4.78 11.68
N VAL A 66 9.40 -4.21 11.52
CA VAL A 66 9.07 -2.89 12.08
C VAL A 66 9.08 -2.94 13.61
N LYS A 67 8.51 -3.99 14.21
CA LYS A 67 8.53 -4.17 15.68
C LYS A 67 9.96 -4.29 16.22
N GLU A 68 10.82 -5.05 15.54
CA GLU A 68 12.24 -5.17 15.88
C GLU A 68 12.94 -3.81 15.82
N ALA A 69 12.80 -3.07 14.72
CA ALA A 69 13.41 -1.75 14.57
C ALA A 69 12.97 -0.75 15.66
N ILE A 70 11.69 -0.78 16.04
CA ILE A 70 11.17 0.04 17.16
C ILE A 70 11.83 -0.37 18.49
N ALA A 71 11.93 -1.67 18.76
CA ALA A 71 12.52 -2.18 20.00
C ALA A 71 14.00 -1.81 20.11
N GLU A 72 14.77 -1.98 19.02
CA GLU A 72 16.18 -1.60 18.95
C GLU A 72 16.36 -0.09 19.14
N THR A 73 15.57 0.73 18.47
CA THR A 73 15.63 2.20 18.61
C THR A 73 15.39 2.63 20.05
N ARG A 74 14.40 2.05 20.72
CA ARG A 74 14.12 2.33 22.14
C ARG A 74 15.28 1.91 23.05
N LYS A 75 15.86 0.73 22.80
CA LYS A 75 17.01 0.23 23.58
C LYS A 75 18.23 1.14 23.41
N THR A 76 18.53 1.55 22.18
CA THR A 76 19.61 2.49 21.87
C THR A 76 19.40 3.83 22.55
N ARG A 77 18.18 4.39 22.50
CA ARG A 77 17.86 5.65 23.19
C ARG A 77 18.11 5.55 24.69
N LYS A 78 17.66 4.47 25.33
CA LYS A 78 17.87 4.24 26.77
C LYS A 78 19.36 4.10 27.12
N HIS A 79 20.13 3.41 26.27
CA HIS A 79 21.56 3.29 26.47
C HIS A 79 22.27 4.64 26.35
N LEU A 80 21.90 5.44 25.34
CA LEU A 80 22.45 6.77 25.11
C LEU A 80 22.14 7.72 26.27
N GLU A 81 20.90 7.73 26.77
CA GLU A 81 20.52 8.50 27.97
C GLU A 81 21.35 8.12 29.20
N ASN A 82 21.57 6.81 29.42
CA ASN A 82 22.37 6.34 30.55
C ASN A 82 23.84 6.75 30.42
N THR A 83 24.40 6.68 29.22
CA THR A 83 25.78 7.08 28.95
C THR A 83 25.95 8.60 29.11
N LEU A 84 25.01 9.41 28.58
CA LEU A 84 25.00 10.85 28.78
C LEU A 84 24.92 11.22 30.26
N LYS A 85 24.06 10.56 31.04
CA LYS A 85 23.98 10.77 32.49
C LYS A 85 25.30 10.48 33.18
N LYS A 86 25.94 9.34 32.89
CA LYS A 86 27.24 8.97 33.46
C LYS A 86 28.34 9.98 33.13
N ILE A 87 28.39 10.47 31.89
CA ILE A 87 29.37 11.48 31.47
C ILE A 87 29.09 12.81 32.20
N SER A 88 27.83 13.23 32.28
CA SER A 88 27.45 14.46 33.00
C SER A 88 27.70 14.39 34.51
N SER A 89 27.61 13.22 35.13
CA SER A 89 27.85 13.02 36.57
C SER A 89 29.33 12.78 36.92
N GLY A 90 30.16 12.40 35.93
CA GLY A 90 31.61 12.22 36.10
C GLY A 90 32.44 13.47 35.75
N ALA A 91 31.77 14.58 35.42
CA ALA A 91 32.39 15.88 35.09
C ALA A 91 32.39 16.87 36.28
N ALA A 92 32.44 16.35 37.52
CA ALA A 92 32.60 17.12 38.75
C ALA A 92 33.96 16.82 39.39
#